data_AF-A0A9E4T233-F1
#
_entry.id   AF-A0A9E4T233-F1
#
_cell.length_a   1.000
_cell.length_b   1.000
_cell.length_c   1.000
_cell.angle_alpha   90.00
_cell.angle_beta   90.00
_cell.angle_gamma   90.00
#
_symmetry.space_group_name_H-M   'P 1'
#
loop_
_entity.id
_entity.type
_entity.pdbx_description
1 polymer ?
#
loop_
_entity_poly.entity_id
_entity_poly.type
_entity_poly.pdbx_seq_one_letter_code
_entity_poly.pdbx_strand_id
1 'polypeptide(L)'
;QVIWQKFIVLSALAGITSASLTRPKELLQYQDARKMFCDAMAEALAVGLAKGIDLSENLVEESLAYVDGLPDFQSAMQGDYENGRATELDALSGAVIRLGKQIGVATPVHSLLYSVLLPHKDGVPDTE
;
A
#
# COMPACT_ATOMS: atom_id res chain seq x y z
N GLN A 1 3.93 -17.44 -4.57
CA GLN A 1 3.54 -17.11 -3.18
C GLN A 1 4.28 -15.88 -2.65
N VAL A 2 5.62 -15.92 -2.51
CA VAL A 2 6.44 -14.83 -1.93
C VAL A 2 6.21 -13.46 -2.58
N ILE A 3 6.02 -13.40 -3.91
CA ILE A 3 5.77 -12.14 -4.63
C ILE A 3 4.47 -11.48 -4.18
N TRP A 4 3.39 -12.26 -4.01
CA TRP A 4 2.09 -11.74 -3.58
C TRP A 4 2.10 -11.27 -2.13
N GLN A 5 2.76 -12.02 -1.24
CA GLN A 5 2.92 -11.60 0.16
C GLN A 5 3.64 -10.25 0.25
N LYS A 6 4.76 -10.10 -0.45
CA LYS A 6 5.48 -8.82 -0.53
C LYS A 6 4.63 -7.71 -1.13
N PHE A 7 3.90 -8.00 -2.21
CA PHE A 7 3.04 -7.03 -2.88
C PHE A 7 1.92 -6.52 -1.98
N ILE A 8 1.27 -7.39 -1.19
CA ILE A 8 0.21 -7.01 -0.24
C ILE A 8 0.74 -6.00 0.77
N VAL A 9 1.87 -6.29 1.40
CA VAL A 9 2.47 -5.38 2.39
C VAL A 9 2.95 -4.09 1.73
N LEU A 10 3.68 -4.19 0.62
CA LEU A 10 4.27 -3.03 -0.05
C LEU A 10 3.21 -2.07 -0.58
N SER A 11 2.15 -2.58 -1.22
CA SER A 11 1.10 -1.73 -1.80
C SER A 11 0.33 -0.96 -0.73
N ALA A 12 0.02 -1.59 0.40
CA ALA A 12 -0.62 -0.95 1.54
C ALA A 12 0.32 0.06 2.21
N LEU A 13 1.54 -0.36 2.54
CA LEU A 13 2.50 0.48 3.27
C LEU A 13 2.89 1.72 2.47
N ALA A 14 3.24 1.55 1.20
CA ALA A 14 3.63 2.65 0.32
C ALA A 14 2.51 3.69 0.20
N GLY A 15 1.25 3.25 0.09
CA GLY A 15 0.10 4.14 0.01
C GLY A 15 -0.09 4.96 1.29
N ILE A 16 -0.16 4.31 2.45
CA ILE A 16 -0.45 5.01 3.71
C ILE A 16 0.68 5.98 4.11
N THR A 17 1.96 5.59 3.94
CA THR A 17 3.09 6.44 4.36
C THR A 17 3.28 7.63 3.44
N SER A 18 3.03 7.44 2.14
CA SER A 18 3.11 8.54 1.17
C SER A 18 1.97 9.54 1.39
N ALA A 19 0.74 9.04 1.64
CA ALA A 19 -0.42 9.90 1.87
C ALA A 19 -0.32 10.68 3.18
N SER A 20 0.27 10.11 4.24
CA SER A 20 0.40 10.77 5.53
C SER A 20 1.70 11.57 5.69
N LEU A 21 2.68 11.40 4.78
CA LEU A 21 4.04 11.92 4.95
C LEU A 21 4.67 11.51 6.29
N THR A 22 4.44 10.26 6.69
CA THR A 22 4.87 9.74 8.00
C THR A 22 5.50 8.37 7.82
N ARG A 23 6.59 8.12 8.54
CA ARG A 23 7.27 6.83 8.52
C ARG A 23 6.43 5.75 9.22
N PRO A 24 6.57 4.46 8.84
CA PRO A 24 5.75 3.36 9.36
C PRO A 24 5.67 3.30 10.88
N LYS A 25 6.81 3.38 11.59
CA LYS A 25 6.81 3.16 13.04
C LYS A 25 6.13 4.28 13.81
N GLU A 26 6.21 5.50 13.29
CA GLU A 26 5.48 6.64 13.85
C GLU A 26 3.99 6.55 13.51
N LEU A 27 3.66 6.28 12.24
CA LEU A 27 2.28 6.20 11.77
C LEU A 27 1.48 5.08 12.45
N LEU A 28 2.07 3.91 12.64
CA LEU A 28 1.37 2.74 13.19
C LEU A 28 1.21 2.76 14.71
N GLN A 29 1.61 3.84 15.39
CA GLN A 29 1.24 4.13 16.78
C GLN A 29 -0.21 4.61 16.89
N TYR A 30 -0.74 5.21 15.82
CA TYR A 30 -2.13 5.65 15.76
C TYR A 30 -3.03 4.49 15.37
N GLN A 31 -3.99 4.15 16.23
CA GLN A 31 -4.85 2.96 16.05
C GLN A 31 -5.66 3.00 14.74
N ASP A 32 -6.17 4.18 14.37
CA ASP A 32 -6.92 4.34 13.11
C ASP A 32 -6.04 4.16 11.88
N ALA A 33 -4.79 4.64 11.91
CA ALA A 33 -3.84 4.43 10.82
C ALA A 33 -3.42 2.96 10.72
N ARG A 34 -3.20 2.30 11.88
CA ARG A 34 -2.96 0.86 11.94
C ARG A 34 -4.13 0.07 11.36
N LYS A 35 -5.37 0.46 11.69
CA LYS A 35 -6.56 -0.17 11.12
C LYS A 35 -6.60 0.01 9.59
N MET A 36 -6.38 1.22 9.10
CA MET A 36 -6.34 1.50 7.66
C MET A 36 -5.25 0.68 6.93
N PHE A 37 -4.09 0.50 7.56
CA PHE A 37 -3.03 -0.36 7.03
C PHE A 37 -3.51 -1.81 6.88
N CYS A 38 -4.14 -2.36 7.93
CA CYS A 38 -4.72 -3.70 7.88
C CYS A 38 -5.82 -3.82 6.83
N ASP A 39 -6.72 -2.83 6.74
CA ASP A 39 -7.81 -2.80 5.75
C ASP A 39 -7.24 -2.80 4.32
N ALA A 40 -6.20 -2.00 4.04
CA ALA A 40 -5.51 -1.99 2.75
C ALA A 40 -4.86 -3.35 2.42
N MET A 41 -4.16 -3.96 3.38
CA MET A 41 -3.61 -5.30 3.20
C MET A 41 -4.70 -6.35 2.95
N ALA A 42 -5.83 -6.25 3.66
CA ALA A 42 -6.97 -7.15 3.50
C ALA A 42 -7.59 -7.05 2.11
N GLU A 43 -7.69 -5.84 1.53
CA GLU A 43 -8.13 -5.64 0.15
C GLU A 43 -7.21 -6.34 -0.85
N ALA A 44 -5.89 -6.11 -0.74
CA ALA A 44 -4.92 -6.75 -1.63
C ALA A 44 -4.88 -8.28 -1.45
N LEU A 45 -5.06 -8.79 -0.23
CA LEU A 45 -5.20 -10.22 0.06
C LEU A 45 -6.46 -10.80 -0.58
N ALA A 46 -7.61 -10.15 -0.42
CA ALA A 46 -8.87 -10.58 -1.02
C ALA A 46 -8.77 -10.67 -2.55
N VAL A 47 -8.07 -9.71 -3.18
CA VAL A 47 -7.74 -9.76 -4.60
C VAL A 47 -6.86 -10.97 -4.93
N GLY A 48 -5.81 -11.24 -4.14
CA GLY A 48 -4.94 -12.41 -4.34
C GLY A 48 -5.69 -13.74 -4.23
N LEU A 49 -6.50 -13.91 -3.19
CA LEU A 49 -7.30 -15.11 -2.95
C LEU A 49 -8.32 -15.35 -4.07
N ALA A 50 -9.05 -14.31 -4.50
CA ALA A 50 -10.01 -14.40 -5.59
C ALA A 50 -9.37 -14.74 -6.95
N LYS A 51 -8.06 -14.51 -7.11
CA LYS A 51 -7.28 -14.94 -8.28
C LYS A 51 -6.75 -16.38 -8.17
N GLY A 52 -7.08 -17.11 -7.11
CA GLY A 52 -6.63 -18.47 -6.87
C GLY A 52 -5.16 -18.56 -6.42
N ILE A 53 -4.62 -17.48 -5.86
CA ILE A 53 -3.27 -17.52 -5.26
C ILE A 53 -3.39 -18.16 -3.88
N ASP A 54 -2.60 -19.20 -3.66
CA ASP A 54 -2.47 -19.84 -2.36
C ASP A 54 -1.80 -18.87 -1.36
N LEU A 55 -2.58 -18.28 -0.45
CA LEU A 55 -2.15 -17.31 0.56
C LEU A 55 -2.80 -17.69 1.90
N SER A 56 -2.06 -17.46 3.00
CA SER A 56 -2.59 -17.63 4.35
C SER A 56 -3.72 -16.64 4.61
N GLU A 57 -4.80 -17.10 5.26
CA GLU A 57 -5.88 -16.23 5.75
C GLU A 57 -5.37 -15.28 6.85
N ASN A 58 -4.35 -15.70 7.60
CA ASN A 58 -3.72 -14.90 8.67
C ASN A 58 -2.63 -13.96 8.15
N LEU A 59 -2.43 -13.86 6.83
CA LEU A 59 -1.32 -13.12 6.24
C LEU A 59 -1.28 -11.64 6.69
N VAL A 60 -2.45 -11.02 6.89
CA VAL A 60 -2.53 -9.63 7.37
C VAL A 60 -1.93 -9.49 8.77
N GLU A 61 -2.27 -10.40 9.69
CA GLU A 61 -1.78 -10.40 11.07
C GLU A 61 -0.29 -10.71 11.13
N GLU A 62 0.15 -11.74 10.38
CA GLU A 62 1.55 -12.12 10.24
C GLU A 62 2.39 -10.96 9.68
N SER A 63 1.87 -10.27 8.66
CA SER A 63 2.53 -9.12 8.03
C SER A 63 2.60 -7.91 8.95
N LEU A 64 1.54 -7.62 9.71
CA LEU A 64 1.54 -6.54 10.69
C LEU A 64 2.58 -6.80 11.78
N ALA A 65 2.62 -8.01 12.34
CA ALA A 65 3.59 -8.40 13.35
C ALA A 65 5.04 -8.32 12.81
N TYR A 66 5.24 -8.70 11.55
CA TYR A 66 6.53 -8.53 10.88
C TYR A 66 6.94 -7.06 10.78
N VAL A 67 6.04 -6.18 10.30
CA VAL A 67 6.31 -4.74 10.17
C VAL A 67 6.59 -4.09 11.53
N ASP A 68 5.88 -4.48 12.58
CA ASP A 68 6.12 -4.03 13.96
C ASP A 68 7.52 -4.37 14.47
N GLY A 69 8.09 -5.49 14.01
CA GLY A 69 9.44 -5.94 14.35
C GLY A 69 10.57 -5.21 13.62
N LEU A 70 10.27 -4.41 12.59
CA LEU A 70 11.28 -3.70 11.82
C LEU A 70 11.75 -2.42 12.55
N PRO A 71 13.02 -2.02 12.36
CA PRO A 71 13.45 -0.65 12.63
C PRO A 71 12.59 0.34 11.83
N ASP A 72 12.48 1.59 12.28
CA ASP A 72 11.77 2.59 11.48
C ASP A 72 12.51 2.87 10.16
N PHE A 73 11.75 3.10 9.09
CA PHE A 73 12.30 3.30 7.74
C PHE A 73 11.43 4.23 6.91
N GLN A 74 11.96 4.70 5.79
CA GLN A 74 11.16 5.41 4.80
C GLN A 74 10.86 4.45 3.64
N SER A 75 9.60 4.36 3.22
CA SER A 75 9.27 3.55 2.03
C SER A 75 9.79 4.25 0.78
N ALA A 76 10.18 3.48 -0.25
CA ALA A 76 10.73 4.05 -1.49
C ALA A 76 9.76 5.06 -2.13
N MET A 77 8.49 4.67 -2.26
CA MET A 77 7.44 5.53 -2.80
C MET A 77 7.22 6.81 -1.95
N GLN A 78 7.31 6.73 -0.62
CA GLN A 78 7.26 7.92 0.23
C GLN A 78 8.45 8.84 -0.08
N GLY A 79 9.64 8.28 -0.21
CA GLY A 79 10.83 9.04 -0.58
C GLY A 79 10.70 9.70 -1.95
N ASP A 80 10.15 9.01 -2.95
CA ASP A 80 9.89 9.59 -4.27
C ASP A 80 8.86 10.71 -4.20
N TYR A 81 7.76 10.49 -3.47
CA TYR A 81 6.72 11.49 -3.24
C TYR A 81 7.27 12.76 -2.55
N GLU A 82 8.04 12.61 -1.47
CA GLU A 82 8.66 13.73 -0.75
C GLU A 82 9.66 14.52 -1.59
N ASN A 83 10.35 13.86 -2.51
CA ASN A 83 11.33 14.49 -3.39
C ASN A 83 10.74 14.94 -4.73
N GLY A 84 9.41 14.87 -4.90
CA GLY A 84 8.75 15.26 -6.15
C GLY A 84 9.15 14.40 -7.36
N ARG A 85 9.58 13.14 -7.14
CA ARG A 85 9.87 12.18 -8.21
C ARG A 85 8.62 11.38 -8.56
N ALA A 86 8.64 10.78 -9.75
CA ALA A 86 7.61 9.84 -10.16
C ALA A 86 7.50 8.68 -9.16
N THR A 87 6.28 8.26 -8.87
CA THR A 87 5.96 7.25 -7.86
C THR A 87 5.51 5.95 -8.49
N GLU A 88 5.58 4.86 -7.74
CA GLU A 88 5.07 3.54 -8.16
C GLU A 88 3.53 3.39 -7.98
N LEU A 89 2.78 4.50 -7.89
CA LEU A 89 1.36 4.49 -7.53
C LEU A 89 0.50 3.56 -8.41
N ASP A 90 0.72 3.61 -9.73
CA ASP A 90 0.01 2.78 -10.70
C ASP A 90 0.36 1.29 -10.62
N ALA A 91 1.58 0.98 -10.19
CA ALA A 91 2.09 -0.38 -10.03
C ALA A 91 1.67 -1.01 -8.68
N LEU A 92 1.36 -0.17 -7.68
CA LEU A 92 0.93 -0.59 -6.34
C LEU A 92 -0.59 -0.48 -6.19
N SER A 93 -1.10 0.59 -5.57
CA SER A 93 -2.55 0.77 -5.37
C SER A 93 -3.35 0.71 -6.67
N GLY A 94 -2.81 1.25 -7.77
CA GLY A 94 -3.42 1.14 -9.09
C GLY A 94 -3.57 -0.32 -9.56
N ALA A 95 -2.60 -1.18 -9.27
CA ALA A 95 -2.67 -2.60 -9.62
C ALA A 95 -3.72 -3.34 -8.78
N VAL A 96 -3.79 -3.08 -7.47
CA VAL A 96 -4.83 -3.67 -6.59
C VAL A 96 -6.22 -3.31 -7.10
N ILE A 97 -6.46 -2.04 -7.43
CA ILE A 97 -7.75 -1.56 -7.97
C ILE A 97 -8.08 -2.24 -9.30
N ARG A 98 -7.13 -2.27 -10.25
CA ARG A 98 -7.38 -2.88 -11.58
C ARG A 98 -7.71 -4.36 -11.45
N LEU A 99 -6.96 -5.08 -10.61
CA LEU A 99 -7.17 -6.52 -10.40
C LEU A 99 -8.48 -6.79 -9.65
N GLY A 100 -8.81 -6.01 -8.61
CA GLY A 100 -10.08 -6.14 -7.88
C GLY A 100 -11.29 -5.92 -8.79
N LYS A 101 -11.26 -4.90 -9.65
CA LYS A 101 -12.32 -4.64 -10.63
C LYS A 101 -12.56 -5.80 -11.60
N GLN A 102 -11.50 -6.48 -12.04
CA GLN A 102 -11.62 -7.62 -12.97
C GLN A 102 -12.36 -8.82 -12.37
N ILE A 103 -12.34 -8.96 -11.05
CA ILE A 103 -12.86 -10.14 -10.34
C ILE A 103 -13.96 -9.80 -9.33
N GLY A 104 -14.46 -8.56 -9.32
CA GLY A 104 -15.56 -8.13 -8.46
C GLY A 104 -15.20 -7.93 -6.98
N VAL A 105 -13.92 -7.74 -6.65
CA VAL A 105 -13.47 -7.44 -5.27
C VAL A 105 -13.38 -5.93 -5.08
N ALA A 106 -14.03 -5.42 -4.02
CA ALA A 106 -13.98 -4.01 -3.68
C ALA A 106 -12.62 -3.63 -3.05
N THR A 107 -12.07 -2.49 -3.44
CA THR A 107 -10.79 -1.98 -2.93
C THR A 107 -10.89 -0.50 -2.51
N PRO A 108 -11.79 -0.14 -1.57
CA PRO A 108 -12.05 1.26 -1.22
C PRO A 108 -10.86 2.01 -0.62
N VAL A 109 -10.05 1.39 0.24
CA VAL A 109 -8.86 2.02 0.84
C VAL A 109 -7.81 2.28 -0.23
N HIS A 110 -7.51 1.30 -1.08
CA HIS A 110 -6.61 1.55 -2.21
C HIS A 110 -7.16 2.60 -3.17
N SER A 111 -8.48 2.64 -3.40
CA SER A 111 -9.10 3.67 -4.24
C SER A 111 -8.95 5.08 -3.65
N LEU A 112 -9.08 5.22 -2.33
CA LEU A 112 -8.87 6.48 -1.63
C LEU A 112 -7.40 6.90 -1.73
N LEU A 113 -6.47 6.01 -1.36
CA LEU A 113 -5.02 6.27 -1.42
C LEU A 113 -4.58 6.64 -2.84
N TYR A 114 -5.09 5.92 -3.84
CA TYR A 114 -4.84 6.24 -5.24
C TYR A 114 -5.35 7.63 -5.60
N SER A 115 -6.57 7.98 -5.21
CA SER A 115 -7.17 9.27 -5.57
C SER A 115 -6.43 10.46 -4.97
N VAL A 116 -5.99 10.36 -3.71
CA VAL A 116 -5.29 11.47 -3.03
C VAL A 116 -3.83 11.60 -3.49
N LEU A 117 -3.20 10.51 -3.92
CA LEU A 117 -1.83 10.53 -4.44
C LEU A 117 -1.74 10.77 -5.96
N LEU A 118 -2.85 10.63 -6.69
CA LEU A 118 -2.90 10.73 -8.15
C LEU A 118 -2.26 12.01 -8.71
N PRO A 119 -2.48 13.22 -8.13
CA PRO A 119 -1.87 14.45 -8.66
C PRO A 119 -0.34 14.47 -8.63
N HIS A 120 0.28 13.61 -7.81
CA HIS A 120 1.71 13.57 -7.58
C HIS A 120 2.38 12.37 -8.24
N LYS A 121 1.61 11.54 -8.96
CA LYS A 121 2.10 10.23 -9.43
C LYS A 121 3.31 10.36 -10.36
N ASP A 122 3.35 11.43 -11.16
CA ASP A 122 4.38 11.68 -12.18
C ASP A 122 5.53 12.57 -11.66
N GLY A 123 5.51 12.92 -10.36
CA GLY A 123 6.43 13.88 -9.78
C GLY A 123 6.06 15.33 -10.07
N VAL A 124 6.91 16.25 -9.63
CA VAL A 124 6.82 17.68 -9.96
C VAL A 124 7.50 17.86 -11.32
N PRO A 125 6.85 18.53 -12.30
CA PRO A 125 7.52 18.87 -13.56
C PRO A 125 8.79 19.67 -13.26
N ASP A 126 9.90 19.36 -13.94
CA ASP A 126 11.08 20.22 -13.89
C ASP A 126 10.66 21.63 -14.31
N THR A 127 10.60 22.56 -13.36
CA THR A 127 10.47 23.97 -13.65
C THR A 127 11.84 24.47 -14.06
N GLU A 128 12.06 24.63 -15.36
CA GLU A 128 13.18 25.43 -15.90
C GLU A 128 13.14 26.88 -15.39
#